data_AF-A0A1G8ZTA9-F1
#
_entry.id   AF-A0A1G8ZTA9-F1
#
_cell.length_a   1.000
_cell.length_b   1.000
_cell.length_c   1.000
_cell.angle_alpha   90.00
_cell.angle_beta   90.00
_cell.angle_gamma   90.00
#
_symmetry.space_group_name_H-M   'P 1'
#
loop_
_entity.id
_entity.type
_entity.pdbx_description
1 polymer ?
#
loop_
_entity_poly.entity_id
_entity_poly.type
_entity_poly.pdbx_seq_one_letter_code
_entity_poly.pdbx_strand_id
1 'polypeptide(L)'
;MAIIQTTIAGIRSMTSPLATDRYYVSDIEKEGFWLFDPLDTTSADNTGTILKDTSGNVYKRIDEGIIDLKWFGVTGSGNESIIIQTAINVCAYKTLWIPEGVYYAKNLTGISNLTISGQGTLKSDSTAVVPDTLLAFTDCTNVTIRDITLDGNKGVVPGAP
;
A
#
# COMPACT_ATOMS: atom_id res chain seq x y z
N MET A 1 17.63 14.22 -19.83
CA MET A 1 17.54 13.34 -18.66
C MET A 1 18.08 14.07 -17.45
N ALA A 2 17.19 14.71 -16.71
CA ALA A 2 17.47 15.28 -15.40
C ALA A 2 16.88 14.40 -14.29
N ILE A 3 17.39 14.55 -13.08
CA ILE A 3 16.75 14.07 -11.86
C ILE A 3 16.12 15.28 -11.18
N ILE A 4 14.81 15.24 -10.99
CA ILE A 4 14.03 16.32 -10.40
C ILE A 4 13.61 15.87 -9.00
N GLN A 5 14.17 16.48 -7.96
CA GLN A 5 13.70 16.28 -6.60
C GLN A 5 12.38 17.02 -6.37
N THR A 6 11.40 16.34 -5.79
CA THR A 6 10.04 16.85 -5.60
C THR A 6 9.34 16.14 -4.43
N THR A 7 8.08 16.46 -4.20
CA THR A 7 7.18 15.75 -3.28
C THR A 7 6.03 15.10 -4.05
N ILE A 8 5.24 14.26 -3.38
CA ILE A 8 3.97 13.73 -3.92
C ILE A 8 3.06 14.88 -4.35
N ALA A 9 2.95 15.91 -3.51
CA ALA A 9 2.19 17.11 -3.84
C ALA A 9 2.78 17.85 -5.05
N GLY A 10 4.11 17.91 -5.14
CA GLY A 10 4.82 18.49 -6.28
C GLY A 10 4.51 17.76 -7.60
N ILE A 11 4.55 16.42 -7.61
CA ILE A 11 4.12 15.61 -8.77
C ILE A 11 2.67 15.92 -9.12
N ARG A 12 1.75 15.92 -8.14
CA ARG A 12 0.32 16.18 -8.38
C ARG A 12 0.03 17.59 -8.94
N SER A 13 0.91 18.55 -8.65
CA SER A 13 0.82 19.93 -9.16
C SER A 13 1.51 20.16 -10.51
N MET A 14 2.16 19.13 -11.06
CA MET A 14 2.91 19.22 -12.31
C MET A 14 1.96 19.30 -13.51
N THR A 15 2.37 20.03 -14.55
CA THR A 15 1.53 20.27 -15.74
C THR A 15 2.22 19.96 -17.06
N SER A 16 3.54 19.72 -17.05
CA SER A 16 4.32 19.42 -18.26
C SER A 16 5.50 18.48 -17.94
N PRO A 17 5.22 17.24 -17.53
CA PRO A 17 6.28 16.26 -17.31
C PRO A 17 6.95 15.85 -18.62
N LEU A 18 8.22 15.45 -18.52
CA LEU A 18 8.97 14.87 -19.62
C LEU A 18 9.21 13.40 -19.35
N ALA A 19 8.89 12.53 -20.32
CA ALA A 19 9.08 11.08 -20.18
C ALA A 19 10.57 10.66 -20.07
N THR A 20 11.51 11.58 -20.33
CA THR A 20 12.95 11.33 -20.20
C THR A 20 13.55 11.71 -18.85
N ASP A 21 12.76 12.33 -17.97
CA ASP A 21 13.20 12.76 -16.65
C ASP A 21 12.79 11.75 -15.56
N ARG A 22 13.54 11.77 -14.46
CA ARG A 22 13.27 10.97 -13.27
C ARG A 22 12.88 11.88 -12.12
N TYR A 23 11.77 11.57 -11.47
CA TYR A 23 11.26 12.36 -10.35
C TYR A 23 11.61 11.63 -9.05
N TYR A 24 12.41 12.24 -8.20
CA TYR A 24 12.72 11.71 -6.87
C TYR A 24 11.80 12.36 -5.84
N VAL A 25 10.87 11.59 -5.31
CA VAL A 25 9.99 12.01 -4.21
C VAL A 25 10.77 11.93 -2.90
N SER A 26 10.70 12.99 -2.10
CA SER A 26 11.40 13.08 -0.80
C SER A 26 10.45 13.20 0.41
N ASP A 27 9.16 12.91 0.25
CA ASP A 27 8.24 12.77 1.39
C ASP A 27 8.69 11.62 2.29
N ILE A 28 8.74 11.87 3.60
CA ILE A 28 9.17 10.91 4.61
C ILE A 28 8.33 9.62 4.52
N GLU A 29 9.00 8.47 4.56
CA GLU A 29 8.42 7.12 4.41
C GLU A 29 7.78 6.85 3.04
N LYS A 30 7.99 7.72 2.06
CA LYS A 30 7.45 7.62 0.70
C LYS A 30 8.50 7.95 -0.36
N GLU A 31 9.77 7.94 0.02
CA GLU A 31 10.87 8.27 -0.85
C GLU A 31 10.98 7.30 -2.02
N GLY A 32 11.48 7.79 -3.16
CA GLY A 32 11.75 6.92 -4.30
C GLY A 32 11.65 7.61 -5.64
N PHE A 33 12.03 6.88 -6.69
CA PHE A 33 11.97 7.37 -8.05
C PHE A 33 10.63 7.05 -8.71
N TRP A 34 10.19 8.01 -9.52
CA TRP A 34 8.97 7.96 -10.31
C TRP A 34 9.27 8.33 -11.76
N LEU A 35 8.54 7.73 -12.67
CA LEU A 35 8.61 8.00 -14.11
C LEU A 35 7.24 8.41 -14.62
N PHE A 36 7.19 9.43 -15.46
CA PHE A 36 6.00 9.75 -16.21
C PHE A 36 5.80 8.71 -17.33
N ASP A 37 4.61 8.12 -17.38
CA ASP A 37 4.19 7.20 -18.44
C ASP A 37 3.15 7.89 -19.33
N PRO A 38 3.53 8.44 -20.50
CA PRO A 38 2.60 9.12 -21.40
C PRO A 38 1.57 8.19 -22.06
N LEU A 39 1.78 6.86 -21.99
CA LEU A 39 0.85 5.88 -22.57
C LEU A 39 -0.24 5.47 -21.59
N ASP A 40 -0.05 5.71 -20.30
CA ASP A 40 -1.05 5.43 -19.28
C ASP A 40 -1.95 6.65 -19.05
N THR A 41 -3.22 6.51 -19.39
CA THR A 41 -4.24 7.56 -19.25
C THR A 41 -5.38 7.15 -18.33
N THR A 42 -5.42 5.86 -17.93
CA THR A 42 -6.57 5.23 -17.27
C THR A 42 -6.30 4.93 -15.81
N SER A 43 -5.04 4.72 -15.42
CA SER A 43 -4.70 4.42 -14.04
C SER A 43 -5.13 5.55 -13.10
N ALA A 44 -5.72 5.16 -11.98
CA ALA A 44 -6.13 6.06 -10.91
C ALA A 44 -4.95 6.31 -9.96
N ASP A 45 -4.91 7.51 -9.37
CA ASP A 45 -3.98 7.82 -8.28
C ASP A 45 -4.27 6.90 -7.09
N ASN A 46 -3.24 6.23 -6.59
CA ASN A 46 -3.32 5.38 -5.41
C ASN A 46 -2.31 5.78 -4.32
N THR A 47 -1.66 6.95 -4.48
CA THR A 47 -0.61 7.52 -3.62
C THR A 47 0.69 6.70 -3.54
N GLY A 48 0.62 5.37 -3.53
CA GLY A 48 1.76 4.49 -3.28
C GLY A 48 2.59 4.16 -4.53
N THR A 49 1.95 3.67 -5.58
CA THR A 49 2.63 3.21 -6.82
C THR A 49 2.24 4.01 -8.05
N ILE A 50 1.12 4.73 -7.99
CA ILE A 50 0.59 5.57 -9.06
C ILE A 50 0.22 6.93 -8.49
N LEU A 51 0.73 7.98 -9.11
CA LEU A 51 0.31 9.36 -8.87
C LEU A 51 -0.27 9.93 -10.15
N LYS A 52 -1.34 10.71 -10.03
CA LYS A 52 -1.95 11.42 -11.15
C LYS A 52 -1.91 12.90 -10.90
N ASP A 53 -1.39 13.67 -11.85
CA ASP A 53 -1.42 15.12 -11.74
C ASP A 53 -2.77 15.71 -12.19
N THR A 54 -2.95 17.00 -11.97
CA THR A 54 -4.18 17.73 -12.33
C THR A 54 -4.46 17.73 -13.84
N SER A 55 -3.44 17.51 -14.67
CA SER A 55 -3.58 17.39 -16.13
C SER A 55 -3.91 15.96 -16.57
N GLY A 56 -3.98 15.02 -15.64
CA GLY A 56 -4.29 13.62 -15.89
C GLY A 56 -3.08 12.78 -16.30
N ASN A 57 -1.86 13.30 -16.22
CA ASN A 57 -0.65 12.53 -16.50
C ASN A 57 -0.42 11.51 -15.38
N VAL A 58 0.02 10.32 -15.75
CA VAL A 58 0.24 9.21 -14.83
C VAL A 58 1.72 9.02 -14.57
N TYR A 59 2.10 9.00 -13.29
CA TYR A 59 3.45 8.72 -12.84
C TYR A 59 3.45 7.38 -12.13
N LYS A 60 4.41 6.52 -12.51
CA LYS A 60 4.57 5.19 -11.94
C LYS A 60 5.83 5.16 -11.08
N ARG A 61 5.69 4.66 -9.85
CA ARG A 61 6.83 4.41 -8.98
C ARG A 61 7.70 3.32 -9.60
N ILE A 62 9.01 3.50 -9.54
CA ILE A 62 9.96 2.42 -9.80
C ILE A 62 9.97 1.53 -8.55
N ASP A 63 9.41 0.33 -8.67
CA ASP A 63 9.42 -0.69 -7.62
C ASP A 63 10.17 -1.95 -8.07
N GLU A 64 10.91 -2.58 -7.17
CA GLU A 64 11.70 -3.80 -7.43
C GLU A 64 10.95 -5.07 -6.99
N GLY A 65 9.61 -5.05 -7.04
CA GLY A 65 8.76 -6.18 -6.63
C GLY A 65 8.48 -6.26 -5.12
N ILE A 66 8.96 -5.27 -4.34
CA ILE A 66 8.59 -5.06 -2.94
C ILE A 66 7.84 -3.72 -2.87
N ILE A 67 6.63 -3.77 -2.33
CA ILE A 67 5.74 -2.62 -2.16
C ILE A 67 5.65 -2.31 -0.66
N ASP A 68 6.12 -1.14 -0.25
CA ASP A 68 6.03 -0.72 1.15
C ASP A 68 4.63 -0.15 1.46
N LEU A 69 4.00 -0.67 2.51
CA LEU A 69 2.70 -0.19 2.97
C LEU A 69 2.69 1.31 3.30
N LYS A 70 3.81 1.86 3.79
CA LYS A 70 3.95 3.28 4.13
C LYS A 70 3.79 4.21 2.94
N TRP A 71 4.11 3.74 1.73
CA TRP A 71 3.95 4.52 0.49
C TRP A 71 2.51 4.99 0.28
N PHE A 72 1.52 4.22 0.75
CA PHE A 72 0.11 4.52 0.61
C PHE A 72 -0.40 5.52 1.65
N GLY A 73 0.44 5.90 2.62
CA GLY A 73 0.11 6.87 3.65
C GLY A 73 -0.62 6.29 4.86
N VAL A 74 -0.37 5.02 5.20
CA VAL A 74 -0.78 4.49 6.50
C VAL A 74 -0.05 5.24 7.62
N THR A 75 -0.77 5.45 8.71
CA THR A 75 -0.37 6.17 9.92
C THR A 75 -0.36 5.26 11.15
N GLY A 76 -1.08 4.14 11.11
CA GLY A 76 -1.35 3.29 12.29
C GLY A 76 -2.44 3.87 13.20
N SER A 77 -3.20 4.86 12.72
CA SER A 77 -4.23 5.54 13.51
C SER A 77 -5.61 5.40 12.89
N GLY A 78 -6.56 4.90 13.67
CA GLY A 78 -7.92 4.64 13.19
C GLY A 78 -7.98 3.58 12.10
N ASN A 79 -9.14 3.44 11.46
CA ASN A 79 -9.37 2.41 10.46
C ASN A 79 -8.69 2.74 9.11
N GLU A 80 -7.73 1.92 8.69
CA GLU A 80 -6.92 2.10 7.48
C GLU A 80 -7.23 1.07 6.39
N SER A 81 -8.36 0.36 6.51
CA SER A 81 -8.73 -0.75 5.61
C SER A 81 -8.66 -0.39 4.13
N ILE A 82 -9.11 0.80 3.73
CA ILE A 82 -9.09 1.23 2.32
C ILE A 82 -7.65 1.38 1.80
N ILE A 83 -6.78 1.97 2.63
CA ILE A 83 -5.38 2.22 2.28
C ILE A 83 -4.64 0.88 2.16
N ILE A 84 -4.81 0.00 3.15
CA ILE A 84 -4.19 -1.33 3.17
C ILE A 84 -4.72 -2.21 2.03
N GLN A 85 -6.03 -2.17 1.75
CA GLN A 85 -6.61 -2.92 0.62
C GLN A 85 -6.05 -2.42 -0.72
N THR A 86 -5.85 -1.11 -0.87
CA THR A 86 -5.23 -0.53 -2.06
C THR A 86 -3.80 -1.05 -2.25
N ALA A 87 -3.03 -1.14 -1.16
CA ALA A 87 -1.69 -1.72 -1.18
C ALA A 87 -1.72 -3.21 -1.57
N ILE A 88 -2.62 -4.01 -1.01
CA ILE A 88 -2.80 -5.43 -1.38
C ILE A 88 -3.08 -5.57 -2.87
N ASN A 89 -4.00 -4.77 -3.41
CA ASN A 89 -4.47 -4.89 -4.80
C ASN A 89 -3.36 -4.67 -5.84
N VAL A 90 -2.32 -3.89 -5.52
CA VAL A 90 -1.21 -3.64 -6.45
C VAL A 90 -0.08 -4.69 -6.36
N CYS A 91 -0.20 -5.64 -5.44
CA CYS A 91 0.87 -6.59 -5.12
C CYS A 91 0.76 -7.94 -5.84
N ALA A 92 0.04 -8.03 -6.96
CA ALA A 92 0.02 -9.25 -7.76
C ALA A 92 1.43 -9.59 -8.26
N TYR A 93 1.91 -10.79 -7.95
CA TYR A 93 3.29 -11.26 -8.17
C TYR A 93 4.37 -10.46 -7.42
N LYS A 94 4.00 -9.76 -6.34
CA LYS A 94 4.91 -8.93 -5.55
C LYS A 94 4.80 -9.25 -4.06
N THR A 95 5.72 -8.66 -3.29
CA THR A 95 5.67 -8.66 -1.83
C THR A 95 5.10 -7.34 -1.32
N LEU A 96 4.00 -7.40 -0.55
CA LEU A 96 3.60 -6.32 0.33
C LEU A 96 4.46 -6.38 1.59
N TRP A 97 5.32 -5.39 1.77
CA TRP A 97 6.10 -5.20 2.98
C TRP A 97 5.30 -4.39 3.99
N ILE A 98 5.15 -4.92 5.21
CA ILE A 98 4.49 -4.28 6.34
C ILE A 98 5.57 -3.90 7.36
N PRO A 99 6.03 -2.63 7.38
CA PRO A 99 7.04 -2.18 8.34
C PRO A 99 6.58 -2.32 9.78
N GLU A 100 7.52 -2.28 10.72
CA GLU A 100 7.23 -2.23 12.16
C GLU A 100 6.17 -1.16 12.48
N GLY A 101 5.21 -1.51 13.33
CA GLY A 101 4.05 -0.68 13.65
C GLY A 101 2.78 -1.49 13.83
N VAL A 102 1.72 -0.83 14.29
CA VAL A 102 0.39 -1.43 14.42
C VAL A 102 -0.55 -0.68 13.48
N TYR A 103 -1.18 -1.39 12.55
CA TYR A 103 -2.08 -0.84 11.56
C TYR A 103 -3.46 -1.47 11.71
N TYR A 104 -4.49 -0.64 11.85
CA TYR A 104 -5.84 -1.11 12.14
C TYR A 104 -6.64 -1.30 10.85
N ALA A 105 -7.19 -2.49 10.66
CA ALA A 105 -7.95 -2.83 9.46
C ALA A 105 -9.08 -3.80 9.77
N LYS A 106 -9.99 -3.98 8.81
CA LYS A 106 -11.03 -5.00 8.84
C LYS A 106 -11.47 -5.32 7.41
N ASN A 107 -12.00 -6.52 7.22
CA ASN A 107 -12.58 -6.99 5.97
C ASN A 107 -11.64 -6.85 4.77
N LEU A 108 -10.34 -7.06 4.98
CA LEU A 108 -9.38 -7.11 3.89
C LEU A 108 -9.62 -8.38 3.07
N THR A 109 -9.43 -8.27 1.77
CA THR A 109 -9.44 -9.38 0.82
C THR A 109 -8.07 -9.51 0.17
N GLY A 110 -7.45 -10.67 0.30
CA GLY A 110 -6.22 -10.98 -0.42
C GLY A 110 -6.45 -11.24 -1.90
N ILE A 111 -5.35 -11.38 -2.63
CA ILE A 111 -5.32 -11.71 -4.06
C ILE A 111 -4.38 -12.90 -4.31
N SER A 112 -4.48 -13.54 -5.47
CA SER A 112 -3.54 -14.58 -5.89
C SER A 112 -2.14 -14.00 -6.16
N ASN A 113 -1.11 -14.85 -6.02
CA ASN A 113 0.29 -14.51 -6.26
C ASN A 113 0.80 -13.36 -5.37
N LEU A 114 0.36 -13.35 -4.12
CA LEU A 114 0.71 -12.32 -3.14
C LEU A 114 1.66 -12.89 -2.09
N THR A 115 2.74 -12.18 -1.79
CA THR A 115 3.47 -12.36 -0.53
C THR A 115 3.18 -11.19 0.40
N ILE A 116 2.79 -11.45 1.64
CA ILE A 116 2.74 -10.45 2.71
C ILE A 116 3.85 -10.80 3.70
N SER A 117 4.76 -9.86 3.94
CA SER A 117 5.90 -10.03 4.85
C SER A 117 6.22 -8.72 5.54
N GLY A 118 6.99 -8.74 6.63
CA GLY A 118 7.23 -7.55 7.42
C GLY A 118 7.55 -7.85 8.87
N GLN A 119 7.57 -6.81 9.69
CA GLN A 119 7.66 -6.91 11.16
C GLN A 119 6.48 -6.19 11.84
N GLY A 120 5.53 -5.68 11.05
CA GLY A 120 4.35 -4.99 11.56
C GLY A 120 3.24 -5.93 12.04
N THR A 121 2.26 -5.32 12.70
CA THR A 121 1.02 -5.95 13.14
C THR A 121 -0.14 -5.39 12.33
N LEU A 122 -0.88 -6.27 11.64
CA LEU A 122 -2.23 -5.95 11.19
C LEU A 122 -3.19 -6.31 12.32
N LYS A 123 -3.86 -5.31 12.86
CA LYS A 123 -4.76 -5.43 13.99
C LYS A 123 -6.19 -5.16 13.56
N SER A 124 -7.14 -5.98 14.01
CA SER A 124 -8.55 -5.76 13.72
C SER A 124 -9.04 -4.44 14.34
N ASP A 125 -9.64 -3.58 13.53
CA ASP A 125 -10.44 -2.43 13.98
C ASP A 125 -11.82 -2.91 14.49
N SER A 126 -11.80 -3.74 15.52
CA SER A 126 -12.99 -4.40 16.08
C SER A 126 -13.86 -3.43 16.86
N THR A 127 -14.65 -2.65 16.13
CA THR A 127 -15.83 -1.95 16.66
C THR A 127 -17.11 -2.79 16.54
N ALA A 128 -17.03 -4.00 15.95
CA ALA A 128 -18.18 -4.81 15.55
C ALA A 128 -18.35 -6.13 16.33
N VAL A 129 -19.62 -6.49 16.56
CA VAL A 129 -20.08 -7.79 17.06
C VAL A 129 -20.15 -8.76 15.87
N VAL A 130 -19.19 -9.68 15.80
CA VAL A 130 -19.08 -10.98 15.09
C VAL A 130 -19.97 -11.28 13.85
N PRO A 131 -19.41 -11.81 12.73
CA PRO A 131 -18.00 -12.09 12.49
C PRO A 131 -17.22 -10.85 12.01
N ASP A 132 -16.04 -10.69 12.59
CA ASP A 132 -15.10 -9.62 12.28
C ASP A 132 -13.85 -10.28 11.67
N THR A 133 -13.80 -10.33 10.35
CA THR A 133 -12.71 -10.97 9.61
C THR A 133 -11.66 -9.91 9.29
N LEU A 134 -10.44 -10.08 9.79
CA LEU A 134 -9.35 -9.16 9.47
C LEU A 134 -8.94 -9.25 8.00
N LEU A 135 -8.62 -10.46 7.53
CA LEU A 135 -8.11 -10.73 6.19
C LEU A 135 -8.65 -12.08 5.69
N ALA A 136 -9.32 -12.07 4.54
CA ALA A 136 -9.87 -13.25 3.88
C ALA A 136 -9.18 -13.52 2.54
N PHE A 137 -9.03 -14.79 2.18
CA PHE A 137 -8.58 -15.23 0.87
C PHE A 137 -9.65 -16.14 0.27
N THR A 138 -10.41 -15.63 -0.69
CA THR A 138 -11.43 -16.38 -1.40
C THR A 138 -10.92 -16.69 -2.79
N ASP A 139 -10.91 -17.98 -3.17
CA ASP A 139 -10.45 -18.46 -4.49
C ASP A 139 -9.05 -17.95 -4.89
N CYS A 140 -8.19 -17.70 -3.90
CA CYS A 140 -6.82 -17.23 -4.11
C CYS A 140 -5.84 -18.40 -4.15
N THR A 141 -4.82 -18.31 -5.01
CA THR A 141 -3.74 -19.30 -5.13
C THR A 141 -2.38 -18.62 -4.97
N ASN A 142 -1.37 -19.40 -4.56
CA ASN A 142 0.00 -18.92 -4.40
C ASN A 142 0.11 -17.68 -3.47
N VAL A 143 -0.44 -17.83 -2.26
CA VAL A 143 -0.39 -16.80 -1.21
C VAL A 143 0.64 -17.22 -0.17
N THR A 144 1.55 -16.31 0.17
CA THR A 144 2.49 -16.48 1.27
C THR A 144 2.29 -15.37 2.29
N ILE A 145 2.20 -15.72 3.58
CA ILE A 145 2.20 -14.76 4.69
C ILE A 145 3.29 -15.21 5.66
N ARG A 146 4.21 -14.32 6.00
CA ARG A 146 5.31 -14.62 6.92
C ARG A 146 5.75 -13.38 7.71
N ASP A 147 6.38 -13.59 8.86
CA ASP A 147 7.08 -12.58 9.66
C ASP A 147 6.23 -11.43 10.26
N ILE A 148 4.95 -11.30 9.85
CA ILE A 148 4.01 -10.32 10.39
C ILE A 148 3.17 -10.89 11.55
N THR A 149 2.60 -10.00 12.36
CA THR A 149 1.57 -10.36 13.33
C THR A 149 0.18 -10.08 12.76
N LEU A 150 -0.72 -11.06 12.86
CA LEU A 150 -2.16 -10.89 12.62
C LEU A 150 -2.88 -10.92 13.97
N ASP A 151 -3.42 -9.77 14.38
CA ASP A 151 -4.05 -9.60 15.68
C ASP A 151 -5.56 -9.35 15.49
N GLY A 152 -6.38 -10.32 15.91
CA GLY A 152 -7.84 -10.21 15.84
C GLY A 152 -8.46 -9.15 16.77
N ASN A 153 -7.64 -8.44 17.55
CA ASN A 153 -8.01 -7.45 18.54
C ASN A 153 -9.12 -7.94 19.50
N LYS A 154 -9.13 -9.25 19.76
CA LYS A 154 -10.02 -9.86 20.75
C LYS A 154 -9.32 -9.82 22.09
N GLY A 155 -10.03 -9.34 23.11
CA GLY A 155 -9.55 -9.39 24.49
C GLY A 155 -9.20 -10.84 24.84
N VAL A 156 -8.13 -11.00 25.62
CA VAL A 156 -7.78 -12.31 26.18
C VAL A 156 -8.99 -12.79 26.99
N VAL A 157 -9.58 -13.92 26.62
CA VAL A 157 -10.61 -14.55 27.45
C VAL A 157 -9.85 -15.39 28.50
N PRO A 158 -9.85 -15.01 29.79
CA PRO A 158 -9.21 -15.84 30.80
C PRO A 158 -9.95 -17.18 30.88
N GLY A 159 -9.27 -18.29 30.57
CA GLY A 159 -9.84 -19.64 30.67
C GLY A 159 -10.42 -20.25 29.39
N ALA A 160 -10.10 -19.72 28.21
CA ALA A 160 -10.23 -20.54 27.00
C ALA A 160 -9.19 -21.70 27.07
N PRO A 161 -9.59 -22.97 26.79
CA PRO A 161 -8.72 -24.13 26.90
C PRO A 161 -7.50 -24.07 25.96
#